data_AF-A0A1Z9WB99-F1
#
_entry.id   AF-A0A1Z9WB99-F1
#
_cell.length_a   1.000
_cell.length_b   1.000
_cell.length_c   1.000
_cell.angle_alpha   90.00
_cell.angle_beta   90.00
_cell.angle_gamma   90.00
#
_symmetry.space_group_name_H-M   'P 1'
#
loop_
_entity.id
_entity.type
_entity.pdbx_description
1 polymer ?
#
loop_
_entity_poly.entity_id
_entity_poly.type
_entity_poly.pdbx_seq_one_letter_code
_entity_poly.pdbx_strand_id
1 'polypeptide(L)'
;MSHLVKILCLPLLLASCGSWVQLTGPGQQVELRSEGQISACQSLGRASSSTLDRLLLIERNTVRQEDELLTLARNEAGDMGGNAIVPMTAASAGKQSFAVYRCP
;
A
#
# COMPACT_ATOMS: atom_id res chain seq x y z
N MET A 1 15.84 2.35 -57.53
CA MET A 1 14.49 2.62 -56.98
C MET A 1 14.59 2.51 -55.48
N SER A 2 14.57 3.65 -54.81
CA SER A 2 14.89 3.83 -53.41
C SER A 2 13.83 3.19 -52.52
N HIS A 3 14.13 2.04 -51.92
CA HIS A 3 13.28 1.47 -50.88
C HIS A 3 13.66 2.07 -49.54
N LEU A 4 12.90 3.12 -49.19
CA LEU A 4 12.60 3.62 -47.85
C LEU A 4 13.12 2.71 -46.73
N VAL A 5 14.28 3.06 -46.17
CA VAL A 5 14.73 2.49 -44.90
C VAL A 5 13.74 2.96 -43.84
N LYS A 6 12.87 2.03 -43.46
CA LYS A 6 11.80 2.20 -42.48
C LYS A 6 12.41 2.69 -41.18
N ILE A 7 12.03 3.90 -40.77
CA ILE A 7 12.30 4.46 -39.45
C ILE A 7 11.78 3.45 -38.43
N LEU A 8 12.69 2.73 -37.78
CA LEU A 8 12.41 1.87 -36.65
C LEU A 8 12.01 2.78 -35.49
N CYS A 9 10.73 3.08 -35.39
CA CYS A 9 10.15 3.77 -34.26
C CYS A 9 10.21 2.81 -33.07
N LEU A 10 11.28 2.91 -32.28
CA LEU A 10 11.44 2.20 -31.02
C LEU A 10 10.33 2.73 -30.08
N PRO A 11 9.34 1.92 -29.66
CA PRO A 11 8.36 2.39 -28.71
C PRO A 11 9.09 2.68 -27.40
N LEU A 12 9.05 3.94 -26.98
CA LEU A 12 9.49 4.38 -25.67
C LEU A 12 8.63 3.64 -24.64
N LEU A 13 9.18 2.59 -24.04
CA LEU A 13 8.53 1.90 -22.93
C LEU A 13 8.48 2.89 -21.77
N LEU A 14 7.34 3.56 -21.62
CA LEU A 14 6.99 4.32 -20.42
C LEU A 14 7.01 3.34 -19.25
N ALA A 15 8.11 3.33 -18.50
CA ALA A 15 8.23 2.57 -17.28
C ALA A 15 7.13 3.03 -16.32
N SER A 16 6.13 2.18 -16.10
CA SER A 16 5.06 2.44 -15.14
C SER A 16 5.66 2.51 -13.75
N CYS A 17 5.64 3.69 -13.12
CA CYS A 17 5.90 3.84 -11.70
C CYS A 17 4.69 3.28 -10.94
N GLY A 18 4.65 1.96 -10.73
CA GLY A 18 3.57 1.29 -10.01
C GLY A 18 4.04 0.80 -8.65
N SER A 19 3.45 1.33 -7.57
CA SER A 19 3.26 0.53 -6.35
C SER A 19 2.40 -0.69 -6.72
N TRP A 20 2.74 -1.87 -6.19
CA TRP A 20 2.00 -3.11 -6.49
C TRP A 20 0.56 -3.09 -5.99
N VAL A 21 0.28 -2.31 -4.94
CA VAL A 21 -1.06 -2.15 -4.34
C VAL A 21 -1.43 -0.67 -4.37
N GLN A 22 -2.66 -0.40 -4.80
CA GLN A 22 -3.24 0.94 -4.86
C GLN A 22 -4.28 1.13 -3.75
N LEU A 23 -4.49 2.37 -3.31
CA LEU A 23 -5.56 2.68 -2.36
C LEU A 23 -6.93 2.50 -3.03
N THR A 24 -7.85 1.87 -2.31
CA THR A 24 -9.28 1.87 -2.66
C THR A 24 -9.92 3.20 -2.29
N GLY A 25 -11.13 3.48 -2.80
CA GLY A 25 -11.89 4.68 -2.40
C GLY A 25 -12.05 4.79 -0.87
N PRO A 26 -12.53 3.74 -0.17
CA PRO A 26 -12.55 3.72 1.29
C PRO A 26 -11.17 3.87 1.92
N GLY A 27 -10.15 3.18 1.40
CA GLY A 27 -8.78 3.25 1.95
C GLY A 27 -8.14 4.63 1.88
N GLN A 28 -8.51 5.46 0.90
CA GLN A 28 -8.07 6.86 0.81
C GLN A 28 -8.54 7.70 2.01
N GLN A 29 -9.67 7.36 2.62
CA GLN A 29 -10.24 8.05 3.77
C GLN A 29 -9.62 7.63 5.11
N VAL A 30 -8.75 6.61 5.10
CA VAL A 30 -8.09 6.10 6.30
C VAL A 30 -6.78 6.82 6.54
N GLU A 31 -6.56 7.32 7.75
CA GLU A 31 -5.34 7.99 8.16
C GLU A 31 -4.50 7.16 9.12
N LEU A 32 -3.17 7.29 9.03
CA LEU A 32 -2.27 6.78 10.06
C LEU A 32 -2.29 7.73 11.27
N ARG A 33 -2.59 7.20 12.45
CA ARG A 33 -2.66 7.95 13.72
C ARG A 33 -1.71 7.34 14.75
N SER A 34 -1.36 8.13 15.75
CA SER A 34 -0.66 7.67 16.96
C SER A 34 -1.65 7.36 18.09
N GLU A 35 -1.21 6.62 19.11
CA GLU A 35 -2.05 6.24 20.26
C GLU A 35 -2.66 7.45 21.00
N GLY A 36 -1.97 8.58 21.05
CA GLY A 36 -2.49 9.80 21.68
C GLY A 36 -3.64 10.47 20.91
N GLN A 37 -3.88 10.09 19.65
CA GLN A 37 -4.86 10.71 18.77
C GLN A 37 -6.16 9.89 18.63
N ILE A 38 -6.30 8.79 19.39
CA ILE A 38 -7.46 7.88 19.28
C ILE A 38 -8.38 7.88 20.51
N SER A 39 -8.20 8.80 21.46
CA SER A 39 -8.97 8.85 22.72
C SER A 39 -10.48 9.00 22.54
N ALA A 40 -10.92 9.63 21.45
CA ALA A 40 -12.34 9.80 21.11
C ALA A 40 -12.85 8.81 20.05
N CYS A 41 -12.02 7.85 19.61
CA CYS A 41 -12.36 6.96 18.51
C CYS A 41 -12.94 5.63 18.99
N GLN A 42 -13.87 5.07 18.21
CA GLN A 42 -14.39 3.73 18.42
C GLN A 42 -13.45 2.69 17.79
N SER A 43 -13.04 1.67 18.56
CA SER A 43 -12.30 0.53 18.01
C SER A 43 -13.20 -0.36 17.15
N LEU A 44 -12.74 -0.71 15.95
CA LEU A 44 -13.43 -1.58 15.01
C LEU A 44 -12.78 -2.96 14.85
N GLY A 45 -11.53 -3.13 15.29
CA GLY A 45 -10.80 -4.39 15.21
C GLY A 45 -9.36 -4.21 14.75
N ARG A 46 -8.86 -5.17 13.97
CA ARG A 46 -7.47 -5.24 13.52
C ARG A 46 -7.41 -5.56 12.02
N ALA A 47 -6.62 -4.78 11.29
CA ALA A 47 -6.20 -5.09 9.92
C ALA A 47 -4.82 -5.77 9.97
N SER A 48 -4.65 -6.88 9.25
CA SER A 48 -3.37 -7.59 9.14
C SER A 48 -2.87 -7.54 7.71
N SER A 49 -1.77 -6.82 7.48
CA SER A 49 -1.18 -6.68 6.16
C SER A 49 -0.05 -7.68 5.98
N SER A 50 -0.07 -8.41 4.87
CA SER A 50 1.03 -9.24 4.40
C SER A 50 1.32 -8.90 2.95
N THR A 51 2.58 -8.61 2.64
CA THR A 51 3.02 -8.53 1.25
C THR A 51 3.33 -9.93 0.73
N LEU A 52 3.12 -10.16 -0.57
CA LEU A 52 3.58 -11.39 -1.22
C LEU A 52 5.10 -11.33 -1.38
N ASP A 53 5.81 -12.33 -0.85
CA ASP A 53 7.13 -12.70 -1.35
C ASP A 53 6.95 -13.17 -2.80
N ARG A 54 7.47 -12.44 -3.79
CA ARG A 54 7.44 -12.92 -5.18
C ARG A 54 8.86 -13.07 -5.72
N LEU A 55 9.21 -14.34 -5.90
CA LEU A 55 9.99 -14.92 -7.00
C LEU A 55 11.32 -14.25 -7.36
N LEU A 56 12.40 -14.84 -6.83
CA LEU A 56 13.76 -15.11 -7.34
C LEU A 56 14.51 -14.15 -8.30
N LEU A 57 13.94 -13.05 -8.83
CA LEU A 57 14.57 -12.31 -9.92
C LEU A 57 14.59 -10.77 -9.78
N ILE A 58 14.04 -10.17 -8.72
CA ILE A 58 14.15 -8.73 -8.50
C ILE A 58 14.40 -8.43 -7.01
N GLU A 59 15.60 -7.95 -6.70
CA GLU A 59 16.03 -7.52 -5.37
C GLU A 59 15.18 -6.34 -4.87
N ARG A 60 14.63 -6.42 -3.65
CA ARG A 60 13.75 -5.38 -3.10
C ARG A 60 14.54 -4.23 -2.47
N ASN A 61 14.14 -3.01 -2.82
CA ASN A 61 14.34 -1.83 -1.99
C ASN A 61 13.34 -1.89 -0.81
N THR A 62 13.84 -1.99 0.43
CA THR A 62 13.06 -2.24 1.65
C THR A 62 12.01 -1.17 1.96
N VAL A 63 12.26 0.08 1.58
CA VAL A 63 11.32 1.21 1.74
C VAL A 63 9.98 0.93 1.05
N ARG A 64 10.00 0.21 -0.08
CA ARG A 64 8.79 -0.13 -0.85
C ARG A 64 7.88 -1.14 -0.12
N GLN A 65 8.40 -1.89 0.86
CA GLN A 65 7.62 -2.92 1.57
C GLN A 65 6.71 -2.33 2.64
N GLU A 66 7.16 -1.31 3.38
CA GLU A 66 6.37 -0.67 4.42
C GLU A 66 5.21 0.14 3.83
N ASP A 67 5.44 0.87 2.73
CA ASP A 67 4.39 1.62 2.02
C ASP A 67 3.27 0.71 1.48
N GLU A 68 3.64 -0.48 1.02
CA GLU A 68 2.67 -1.49 0.56
C GLU A 68 1.86 -2.07 1.72
N LEU A 69 2.51 -2.37 2.85
CA LEU A 69 1.82 -2.83 4.08
C LEU A 69 0.84 -1.78 4.58
N LEU A 70 1.23 -0.50 4.57
CA LEU A 70 0.39 0.61 4.94
C LEU A 70 -0.80 0.75 3.98
N THR A 71 -0.57 0.65 2.68
CA THR A 71 -1.64 0.72 1.67
C THR A 71 -2.67 -0.40 1.86
N LEU A 72 -2.21 -1.64 2.07
CA LEU A 72 -3.08 -2.78 2.37
C LEU A 72 -3.88 -2.56 3.65
N ALA A 73 -3.23 -2.07 4.71
CA ALA A 73 -3.88 -1.82 6.00
C ALA A 73 -4.99 -0.79 5.89
N ARG A 74 -4.74 0.29 5.13
CA ARG A 74 -5.72 1.36 4.88
C ARG A 74 -6.91 0.85 4.09
N ASN A 75 -6.68 0.03 3.07
CA ASN A 75 -7.76 -0.56 2.29
C ASN A 75 -8.68 -1.43 3.16
N GLU A 76 -8.09 -2.34 3.94
CA GLU A 76 -8.87 -3.22 4.81
C GLU A 76 -9.59 -2.44 5.92
N ALA A 77 -8.92 -1.45 6.52
CA ALA A 77 -9.56 -0.55 7.49
C ALA A 77 -10.74 0.22 6.88
N GLY A 78 -10.62 0.67 5.62
CA GLY A 78 -11.70 1.34 4.90
C GLY A 78 -12.89 0.42 4.65
N ASP A 79 -12.63 -0.85 4.30
CA ASP A 79 -13.67 -1.87 4.11
C ASP A 79 -14.37 -2.24 5.44
N MET A 80 -13.65 -2.15 6.56
CA MET A 80 -14.23 -2.24 7.91
C MET A 80 -15.03 -0.99 8.31
N GLY A 81 -14.99 0.08 7.50
CA GLY A 81 -15.60 1.37 7.77
C GLY A 81 -14.80 2.24 8.74
N GLY A 82 -13.55 1.90 9.03
CA GLY A 82 -12.64 2.77 9.78
C GLY A 82 -12.18 3.96 8.95
N ASN A 83 -11.69 4.98 9.65
CA ASN A 83 -11.01 6.14 9.08
C ASN A 83 -9.64 6.38 9.73
N ALA A 84 -9.21 5.52 10.66
CA ALA A 84 -7.92 5.61 11.30
C ALA A 84 -7.31 4.24 11.55
N ILE A 85 -5.99 4.14 11.39
CA ILE A 85 -5.17 2.98 11.76
C ILE A 85 -4.03 3.40 12.68
N VAL A 86 -3.69 2.53 13.62
CA VAL A 86 -2.53 2.69 14.53
C VAL A 86 -1.66 1.43 14.45
N PRO A 87 -0.34 1.53 14.23
CA PRO A 87 0.55 0.38 14.21
C PRO A 87 0.54 -0.34 15.57
N MET A 88 0.35 -1.66 15.57
CA MET A 88 0.45 -2.47 16.80
C MET A 88 1.84 -3.07 17.00
N THR A 89 2.57 -3.26 15.90
CA THR A 89 3.91 -3.83 15.88
C THR A 89 4.77 -3.05 14.88
N ALA A 90 6.09 -3.12 15.04
CA ALA A 90 6.99 -2.81 13.94
C ALA A 90 6.72 -3.76 12.75
N ALA A 91 6.97 -3.30 11.53
CA ALA A 91 6.96 -4.17 10.36
C ALA A 91 8.09 -5.20 10.49
N SER A 92 7.77 -6.47 10.25
CA SER A 92 8.76 -7.56 10.30
C SER A 92 8.37 -8.65 9.32
N ALA A 93 9.36 -9.19 8.59
CA ALA A 93 9.17 -10.25 7.60
C ALA A 93 8.01 -9.98 6.61
N GLY A 94 7.90 -8.73 6.13
CA GLY A 94 6.86 -8.32 5.19
C GLY A 94 5.44 -8.37 5.75
N LYS A 95 5.28 -8.27 7.07
CA LYS A 95 4.00 -8.28 7.79
C LYS A 95 3.94 -7.16 8.83
N GLN A 96 2.73 -6.63 9.03
CA GLN A 96 2.44 -5.69 10.10
C GLN A 96 0.95 -5.72 10.45
N SER A 97 0.65 -5.53 11.74
CA SER A 97 -0.74 -5.41 12.21
C SER A 97 -1.06 -3.99 12.63
N PHE A 98 -2.28 -3.57 12.32
CA PHE A 98 -2.81 -2.24 12.64
C PHE A 98 -4.13 -2.37 13.39
N ALA A 99 -4.29 -1.60 14.47
CA ALA A 99 -5.57 -1.42 15.12
C ALA A 99 -6.41 -0.45 14.28
N VAL A 100 -7.69 -0.77 14.06
CA VAL A 100 -8.61 -0.01 13.21
C VAL A 100 -9.61 0.74 14.07
N TYR A 101 -9.82 2.00 13.75
CA TYR A 101 -10.71 2.90 14.47
C TYR A 101 -11.64 3.67 13.55
N ARG A 102 -12.80 4.03 14.09
CA ARG A 102 -13.67 5.10 13.57
C ARG A 102 -13.64 6.28 14.52
N CYS A 103 -13.00 7.34 14.08
CA CYS A 103 -12.90 8.61 14.77
C CYS A 103 -14.03 9.56 14.33
N PRO A 104 -14.46 10.50 15.21
CA PRO A 104 -15.41 11.55 14.88
C PRO A 104 -14.98 12.42 13.70
#